data_AF-G1PZV1-F1
#
_entry.id   AF-G1PZV1-F1
#
_cell.length_a   1.000
_cell.length_b   1.000
_cell.length_c   1.000
_cell.angle_alpha   90.00
_cell.angle_beta   90.00
_cell.angle_gamma   90.00
#
_symmetry.space_group_name_H-M   'P 1'
#
loop_
_entity.id
_entity.type
_entity.pdbx_description
1 polymer ?
#
loop_
_entity_poly.entity_id
_entity_poly.type
_entity_poly.pdbx_seq_one_letter_code
_entity_poly.pdbx_strand_id
1 'polypeptide(L)'
;LGRPRAAPQVRRSKPEPTLRSLVQEPWVGGQSLHQRGLRLGGWRSRGLTEHAHLGPPELLLLALGALGWTVLRSAATTRLFRPLAKRCRLQPRDAAKMPESAWKFLFYLGTWSYSAYLLFGTDYPFFHDPPSVFYDWTPGMAVPRDIAAAYLLQGSFYGHSIYATLYMDAWRKDSVVMLVHHVVTLVLIVSSYAFR
;
A
#
# COMPACT_ATOMS: atom_id res chain seq x y z
N LEU A 1 30.52 26.76 -71.87
CA LEU A 1 31.49 27.77 -71.38
C LEU A 1 31.02 28.28 -70.01
N GLY A 2 31.79 27.94 -68.96
CA GLY A 2 31.89 28.60 -67.64
C GLY A 2 30.64 28.79 -66.76
N ARG A 3 30.45 27.92 -65.74
CA ARG A 3 29.80 28.34 -64.49
C ARG A 3 30.88 28.91 -63.54
N PRO A 4 30.66 30.06 -62.87
CA PRO A 4 31.64 30.62 -61.95
C PRO A 4 31.74 29.80 -60.66
N ARG A 5 32.97 29.63 -60.18
CA ARG A 5 33.33 28.94 -58.92
C ARG A 5 32.90 29.82 -57.74
N ALA A 6 32.02 29.32 -56.87
CA ALA A 6 31.67 29.99 -55.63
C ALA A 6 32.89 30.04 -54.68
N ALA A 7 33.17 31.20 -54.09
CA ALA A 7 34.22 31.40 -53.10
C ALA A 7 33.90 30.68 -51.78
N PRO A 8 34.90 30.21 -51.01
CA PRO A 8 34.65 29.51 -49.75
C PRO A 8 34.19 30.48 -48.66
N GLN A 9 33.07 30.15 -48.01
CA GLN A 9 32.57 30.81 -46.81
C GLN A 9 33.49 30.50 -45.61
N VAL A 10 34.15 31.52 -45.07
CA VAL A 10 34.93 31.43 -43.83
C VAL A 10 33.96 31.23 -42.66
N ARG A 11 34.00 30.05 -42.03
CA ARG A 11 33.19 29.72 -40.85
C ARG A 11 33.72 30.54 -39.65
N ARG A 12 33.05 31.64 -39.30
CA ARG A 12 33.34 32.38 -38.06
C ARG A 12 33.02 31.48 -36.86
N SER A 13 34.00 31.22 -36.00
CA SER A 13 33.79 30.57 -34.70
C SER A 13 32.95 31.48 -33.80
N LYS A 14 31.97 30.90 -33.09
CA LYS A 14 31.21 31.62 -32.06
C LYS A 14 32.17 31.99 -30.92
N PRO A 15 32.11 33.22 -30.39
CA PRO A 15 32.91 33.57 -29.22
C PRO A 15 32.45 32.77 -28.00
N GLU A 16 33.42 32.23 -27.25
CA GLU A 16 33.21 31.56 -25.97
C GLU A 16 32.61 32.54 -24.95
N PRO A 17 31.61 32.13 -24.17
CA PRO A 17 31.02 32.99 -23.16
C PRO A 17 32.06 33.32 -22.07
N THR A 18 32.24 34.61 -21.81
CA THR A 18 33.21 35.09 -20.80
C THR A 18 32.69 34.79 -19.39
N LEU A 19 33.56 34.40 -18.45
CA LEU A 19 33.21 34.11 -17.04
C LEU A 19 32.35 35.18 -16.35
N ARG A 20 32.38 36.42 -16.81
CA ARG A 20 31.54 37.51 -16.30
C ARG A 20 30.06 37.38 -16.67
N SER A 21 29.71 36.74 -17.78
CA SER A 21 28.31 36.49 -18.15
C SER A 21 27.67 35.35 -17.34
N LEU A 22 28.47 34.49 -16.71
CA LEU A 22 27.99 33.44 -15.81
C LEU A 22 27.65 33.96 -14.41
N VAL A 23 28.21 35.10 -14.00
CA VAL A 23 28.04 35.68 -12.65
C VAL A 23 26.85 36.65 -12.60
N GLN A 24 26.31 37.07 -13.75
CA GLN A 24 25.19 38.01 -13.88
C GLN A 24 23.82 37.35 -14.11
N GLU A 25 23.67 36.03 -13.93
CA GLU A 25 22.37 35.36 -13.90
C GLU A 25 21.92 35.10 -12.45
N PRO A 26 21.54 36.13 -11.67
CA PRO A 26 20.95 35.90 -10.38
C PRO A 26 19.52 35.37 -10.58
N TRP A 27 19.24 34.24 -9.94
CA TRP A 27 17.94 34.02 -9.31
C TRP A 27 16.70 33.75 -10.19
N VAL A 28 16.80 33.42 -11.48
CA VAL A 28 15.63 32.89 -12.24
C VAL A 28 15.39 31.39 -12.00
N GLY A 29 16.42 30.66 -11.56
CA GLY A 29 16.34 29.22 -11.28
C GLY A 29 15.53 28.85 -10.03
N GLY A 30 15.58 29.66 -8.97
CA GLY A 30 14.92 29.34 -7.69
C GLY A 30 13.38 29.39 -7.75
N GLN A 31 12.82 30.42 -8.40
CA GLN A 31 11.37 30.56 -8.56
C GLN A 31 10.79 29.53 -9.53
N SER A 32 11.53 29.19 -10.59
CA SER A 32 11.13 28.15 -11.55
C SER A 32 11.25 26.74 -10.97
N LEU A 33 12.22 26.46 -10.09
CA LEU A 33 12.31 25.19 -9.36
C LEU A 33 11.19 25.06 -8.31
N HIS A 34 10.83 26.13 -7.61
CA HIS A 34 9.69 26.13 -6.68
C HIS A 34 8.35 25.98 -7.41
N GLN A 35 8.13 26.70 -8.52
CA GLN A 35 6.94 26.54 -9.36
C GLN A 35 6.89 25.16 -10.06
N ARG A 36 8.03 24.61 -10.48
CA ARG A 36 8.12 23.22 -10.99
C ARG A 36 7.88 22.19 -9.89
N GLY A 37 8.36 22.42 -8.67
CA GLY A 37 8.07 21.56 -7.52
C GLY A 37 6.60 21.55 -7.14
N LEU A 38 5.94 22.72 -7.12
CA LEU A 38 4.49 22.85 -6.90
C LEU A 38 3.67 22.28 -8.06
N ARG A 39 4.12 22.46 -9.32
CA ARG A 39 3.50 21.80 -10.48
C ARG A 39 3.68 20.28 -10.42
N LEU A 40 4.87 19.75 -10.15
CA LEU A 40 5.11 18.31 -10.04
C LEU A 40 4.32 17.70 -8.87
N GLY A 41 4.22 18.39 -7.73
CA GLY A 41 3.36 17.99 -6.61
C GLY A 41 1.87 18.04 -6.96
N GLY A 42 1.43 19.04 -7.73
CA GLY A 42 0.08 19.16 -8.26
C GLY A 42 -0.27 18.10 -9.32
N TRP A 43 0.66 17.76 -10.21
CA TRP A 43 0.49 16.70 -11.21
C TRP A 43 0.45 15.31 -10.56
N ARG A 44 1.30 15.08 -9.54
CA ARG A 44 1.32 13.81 -8.81
C ARG A 44 0.08 13.63 -7.94
N SER A 45 -0.40 14.68 -7.29
CA SER A 45 -1.66 14.64 -6.52
C SER A 45 -2.90 14.51 -7.41
N ARG A 46 -2.98 15.24 -8.54
CA ARG A 46 -4.12 15.16 -9.47
C ARG A 46 -4.21 13.81 -10.18
N GLY A 47 -3.09 13.27 -10.67
CA GLY A 47 -3.09 11.94 -11.31
C GLY A 47 -3.44 10.81 -10.33
N LEU A 48 -3.07 10.95 -9.05
CA LEU A 48 -3.49 10.02 -8.00
C LEU A 48 -4.99 10.11 -7.73
N THR A 49 -5.56 11.32 -7.63
CA THR A 49 -7.00 11.49 -7.36
C THR A 49 -7.90 11.20 -8.55
N GLU A 50 -7.41 11.36 -9.78
CA GLU A 50 -8.19 11.06 -11.00
C GLU A 50 -8.24 9.57 -11.33
N HIS A 51 -7.31 8.76 -10.81
CA HIS A 51 -7.27 7.30 -11.02
C HIS A 51 -7.51 6.48 -9.75
N ALA A 52 -7.50 7.09 -8.56
CA ALA A 52 -7.83 6.39 -7.33
C ALA A 52 -9.36 6.32 -7.16
N HIS A 53 -9.93 5.15 -7.44
CA HIS A 53 -11.33 4.84 -7.17
C HIS A 53 -11.61 4.57 -5.67
N LEU A 54 -10.82 5.17 -4.77
CA LEU A 54 -10.92 4.98 -3.33
C LEU A 54 -11.88 6.01 -2.72
N GLY A 55 -13.11 5.60 -2.43
CA GLY A 55 -14.08 6.47 -1.80
C GLY A 55 -13.92 6.54 -0.26
N PRO A 56 -14.49 7.59 0.36
CA PRO A 56 -14.71 7.64 1.81
C PRO A 56 -15.44 6.42 2.40
N PRO A 57 -16.46 5.80 1.76
CA PRO A 57 -17.14 4.65 2.35
C PRO A 57 -16.25 3.41 2.48
N GLU A 58 -15.31 3.18 1.57
CA GLU A 58 -14.37 2.06 1.62
C GLU A 58 -13.38 2.22 2.77
N LEU A 59 -12.89 3.44 2.99
CA LEU A 59 -12.07 3.77 4.16
C LEU A 59 -12.85 3.61 5.46
N LEU A 60 -14.13 4.01 5.47
CA LEU A 60 -15.01 3.80 6.61
C LEU A 60 -15.23 2.30 6.87
N LEU A 61 -15.45 1.49 5.84
CA LEU A 61 -15.57 0.04 5.97
C LEU A 61 -14.29 -0.59 6.52
N LEU A 62 -13.11 -0.16 6.07
CA LEU A 62 -11.82 -0.60 6.62
C LEU A 62 -11.68 -0.25 8.10
N ALA A 63 -12.03 0.99 8.48
CA ALA A 63 -11.97 1.45 9.86
C ALA A 63 -12.97 0.69 10.75
N LEU A 64 -14.22 0.53 10.32
CA LEU A 64 -15.24 -0.25 11.02
C LEU A 64 -14.83 -1.72 11.14
N GLY A 65 -14.23 -2.29 10.10
CA GLY A 65 -13.67 -3.63 10.11
C GLY A 65 -12.54 -3.76 11.15
N ALA A 66 -11.62 -2.80 11.21
CA ALA A 66 -10.52 -2.79 12.19
C ALA A 66 -11.04 -2.70 13.63
N LEU A 67 -12.07 -1.89 13.87
CA LEU A 67 -12.79 -1.84 15.15
C LEU A 67 -13.47 -3.17 15.45
N GLY A 68 -14.15 -3.76 14.46
CA GLY A 68 -14.77 -5.08 14.53
C GLY A 68 -13.78 -6.17 14.93
N TRP A 69 -12.59 -6.20 14.34
CA TRP A 69 -11.52 -7.11 14.71
C TRP A 69 -11.04 -6.92 16.14
N THR A 70 -10.98 -5.67 16.60
CA THR A 70 -10.57 -5.36 17.97
C THR A 70 -11.59 -5.89 18.99
N VAL A 71 -12.87 -5.69 18.71
CA VAL A 71 -13.97 -6.24 19.51
C VAL A 71 -13.96 -7.77 19.45
N LEU A 72 -13.77 -8.36 18.27
CA LEU A 72 -13.72 -9.80 18.08
C LEU A 72 -12.52 -10.43 18.82
N ARG A 73 -11.35 -9.80 18.80
CA ARG A 73 -10.17 -10.21 19.58
C ARG A 73 -10.47 -10.23 21.08
N SER A 74 -11.13 -9.18 21.57
CA SER A 74 -11.53 -9.08 22.98
C SER A 74 -12.56 -10.17 23.36
N ALA A 75 -13.56 -10.39 22.50
CA ALA A 75 -14.56 -11.43 22.69
C ALA A 75 -13.95 -12.85 22.64
N ALA A 76 -13.09 -13.14 21.67
CA ALA A 76 -12.38 -14.42 21.56
C ALA A 76 -11.47 -14.66 22.77
N THR A 77 -10.77 -13.61 23.22
CA THR A 77 -9.92 -13.69 24.42
C THR A 77 -10.72 -14.03 25.66
N THR A 78 -11.85 -13.35 25.88
CA THR A 78 -12.67 -13.53 27.07
C THR A 78 -13.47 -14.84 27.06
N ARG A 79 -14.05 -15.20 25.90
CA ARG A 79 -14.99 -16.33 25.77
C ARG A 79 -14.33 -17.65 25.42
N LEU A 80 -13.19 -17.65 24.70
CA LEU A 80 -12.55 -18.88 24.22
C LEU A 80 -11.17 -19.07 24.86
N PHE A 81 -10.28 -18.09 24.73
CA PHE A 81 -8.88 -18.28 25.13
C PHE A 81 -8.72 -18.37 26.65
N ARG A 82 -9.29 -17.45 27.43
CA ARG A 82 -9.22 -17.52 28.90
C ARG A 82 -9.78 -18.83 29.49
N PRO A 83 -10.98 -19.32 29.10
CA PRO A 83 -11.47 -20.59 29.61
C PRO A 83 -10.66 -21.78 29.11
N LEU A 84 -10.17 -21.77 27.87
CA LEU A 84 -9.27 -22.81 27.36
C LEU A 84 -7.97 -22.87 28.17
N ALA A 85 -7.38 -21.72 28.51
CA ALA A 85 -6.17 -21.65 29.32
C ALA A 85 -6.38 -22.25 30.73
N LYS A 86 -7.54 -22.00 31.33
CA LYS A 86 -7.93 -22.59 32.62
C LYS A 86 -8.12 -24.11 32.51
N ARG A 87 -8.78 -24.58 31.45
CA ARG A 87 -8.99 -26.03 31.21
C ARG A 87 -7.68 -26.77 31.00
N CYS A 88 -6.74 -26.17 30.27
CA CYS A 88 -5.41 -26.74 30.02
C CYS A 88 -4.43 -26.55 31.19
N ARG A 89 -4.84 -25.93 32.31
CA ARG A 89 -4.02 -25.67 33.52
C ARG A 89 -2.67 -25.04 33.20
N LEU A 90 -2.63 -24.09 32.26
CA LEU A 90 -1.38 -23.41 31.91
C LEU A 90 -0.84 -22.60 33.10
N GLN A 91 0.49 -22.49 33.17
CA GLN A 91 1.12 -21.58 34.11
C GLN A 91 0.64 -20.13 33.87
N PRO A 92 0.55 -19.29 34.91
CA PRO A 92 0.07 -17.91 34.78
C PRO A 92 0.81 -17.09 33.71
N ARG A 93 2.12 -17.34 33.56
CA ARG A 93 2.98 -16.69 32.55
C ARG A 93 2.56 -17.04 31.12
N ASP A 94 2.22 -18.30 30.87
CA ASP A 94 1.85 -18.79 29.54
C ASP A 94 0.38 -18.48 29.25
N ALA A 95 -0.49 -18.58 30.26
CA ALA A 95 -1.89 -18.18 30.17
C ALA A 95 -2.07 -16.70 29.82
N ALA A 96 -1.12 -15.82 30.19
CA ALA A 96 -1.14 -14.41 29.82
C ALA A 96 -0.78 -14.18 28.34
N LYS A 97 0.08 -15.02 27.75
CA LYS A 97 0.56 -14.90 26.36
C LYS A 97 -0.27 -15.69 25.36
N MET A 98 -0.93 -16.75 25.82
CA MET A 98 -1.76 -17.62 25.00
C MET A 98 -2.81 -16.87 24.15
N PRO A 99 -3.54 -15.87 24.69
CA PRO A 99 -4.56 -15.17 23.91
C PRO A 99 -4.01 -14.44 22.68
N GLU A 100 -2.80 -13.89 22.78
CA GLU A 100 -2.15 -13.18 21.67
C GLU A 100 -1.80 -14.17 20.55
N SER A 101 -1.12 -15.27 20.89
CA SER A 101 -0.74 -16.30 19.92
C SER A 101 -1.95 -17.02 19.31
N ALA A 102 -2.96 -17.32 20.14
CA ALA A 102 -4.18 -17.98 19.69
C ALA A 102 -5.02 -17.07 18.77
N TRP A 103 -5.07 -15.77 19.04
CA TRP A 103 -5.71 -14.79 18.14
C TRP A 103 -5.05 -14.77 16.76
N LYS A 104 -3.71 -14.65 16.74
CA LYS A 104 -2.93 -14.67 15.50
C LYS A 104 -3.16 -15.97 14.74
N PHE A 105 -3.11 -17.12 15.43
CA PHE A 105 -3.37 -18.43 14.83
C PHE A 105 -4.78 -18.53 14.21
N LEU A 106 -5.83 -18.16 14.94
CA LEU A 106 -7.21 -18.21 14.41
C LEU A 106 -7.36 -17.33 13.17
N PHE A 107 -6.80 -16.13 13.19
CA PHE A 107 -6.86 -15.24 12.04
C PHE A 107 -6.15 -15.85 10.83
N TYR A 108 -4.89 -16.26 10.98
CA TYR A 108 -4.11 -16.82 9.88
C TYR A 108 -4.73 -18.10 9.32
N LEU A 109 -5.30 -18.96 10.18
CA LEU A 109 -6.02 -20.15 9.75
C LEU A 109 -7.28 -19.79 8.95
N GLY A 110 -8.04 -18.78 9.42
CA GLY A 110 -9.21 -18.28 8.74
C GLY A 110 -8.87 -17.69 7.36
N THR A 111 -7.88 -16.81 7.29
CA THR A 111 -7.43 -16.22 6.02
C THR A 111 -6.89 -17.27 5.07
N TRP A 112 -6.12 -18.24 5.57
CA TRP A 112 -5.58 -19.32 4.75
C TRP A 112 -6.70 -20.18 4.16
N SER A 113 -7.70 -20.52 4.97
CA SER A 113 -8.87 -21.30 4.52
C SER A 113 -9.71 -20.53 3.50
N TYR A 114 -9.87 -19.21 3.69
CA TYR A 114 -10.57 -18.35 2.74
C TYR A 114 -9.82 -18.22 1.41
N SER A 115 -8.50 -18.05 1.44
CA SER A 115 -7.67 -18.07 0.23
C SER A 115 -7.73 -19.41 -0.48
N ALA A 116 -7.71 -20.53 0.25
CA ALA A 116 -7.89 -21.86 -0.33
C ALA A 116 -9.28 -22.01 -0.98
N TYR A 117 -10.33 -21.49 -0.37
CA TYR A 117 -11.67 -21.45 -0.96
C TYR A 117 -11.70 -20.62 -2.25
N LEU A 118 -11.04 -19.46 -2.31
CA LEU A 118 -10.94 -18.67 -3.55
C LEU A 118 -10.12 -19.34 -4.65
N LEU A 119 -9.19 -20.23 -4.30
CA LEU A 119 -8.35 -20.92 -5.29
C LEU A 119 -8.98 -22.22 -5.81
N PHE A 120 -9.69 -22.95 -4.95
CA PHE A 120 -10.21 -24.29 -5.28
C PHE A 120 -11.73 -24.39 -5.30
N GLY A 121 -12.43 -23.49 -4.59
CA GLY A 121 -13.88 -23.53 -4.41
C GLY A 121 -14.66 -22.54 -5.28
N THR A 122 -13.96 -21.66 -5.99
CA THR A 122 -14.56 -20.71 -6.95
C THR A 122 -13.99 -20.94 -8.34
N ASP A 123 -14.75 -20.60 -9.37
CA ASP A 123 -14.36 -20.78 -10.78
C ASP A 123 -13.25 -19.81 -11.26
N TYR A 124 -12.43 -19.28 -10.34
CA TYR A 124 -11.31 -18.41 -10.70
C TYR A 124 -10.14 -19.22 -11.26
N PRO A 125 -9.63 -18.90 -12.46
CA PRO A 125 -8.52 -19.62 -13.06
C PRO A 125 -7.16 -19.32 -12.42
N PHE A 126 -7.07 -18.52 -11.34
CA PHE A 126 -5.82 -18.02 -10.76
C PHE A 126 -4.78 -19.09 -10.43
N PHE A 127 -5.21 -20.29 -10.04
CA PHE A 127 -4.30 -21.39 -9.72
C PHE A 127 -3.69 -22.03 -10.97
N HIS A 128 -4.44 -22.11 -12.07
CA HIS A 128 -4.04 -22.79 -13.30
C HIS A 128 -3.49 -21.83 -14.36
N ASP A 129 -3.93 -20.57 -14.34
CA ASP A 129 -3.54 -19.51 -15.27
C ASP A 129 -3.39 -18.17 -14.53
N PRO A 130 -2.27 -17.91 -13.84
CA PRO A 130 -2.05 -16.66 -13.11
C PRO A 130 -2.16 -15.38 -13.95
N PRO A 131 -1.73 -15.35 -15.23
CA PRO A 131 -1.93 -14.19 -16.12
C PRO A 131 -3.39 -13.78 -16.34
N SER A 132 -4.35 -14.67 -16.10
CA SER A 132 -5.78 -14.41 -16.30
C SER A 132 -6.32 -13.21 -15.52
N VAL A 133 -5.67 -12.82 -14.42
CA VAL A 133 -6.05 -11.63 -13.64
C VAL A 133 -5.92 -10.32 -14.45
N PHE A 134 -5.11 -10.32 -15.50
CA PHE A 134 -4.91 -9.17 -16.39
C PHE A 134 -5.71 -9.27 -17.70
N TYR A 135 -6.36 -10.40 -17.95
CA TYR A 135 -7.19 -10.55 -19.14
C TYR A 135 -8.39 -9.61 -19.02
N ASP A 136 -8.65 -8.86 -20.09
CA ASP A 136 -9.70 -7.85 -20.16
C ASP A 136 -9.64 -6.77 -19.07
N TRP A 137 -8.47 -6.56 -18.45
CA TRP A 137 -8.32 -5.53 -17.44
C TRP A 137 -8.51 -4.13 -18.02
N THR A 138 -9.46 -3.37 -17.45
CA THR A 138 -9.66 -1.95 -17.74
C THR A 138 -9.68 -1.12 -16.45
N PRO A 139 -9.18 0.13 -16.47
CA PRO A 139 -9.22 0.98 -15.29
C PRO A 139 -10.66 1.20 -14.79
N GLY A 140 -10.89 1.02 -13.49
CA GLY A 140 -12.16 1.24 -12.82
C GLY A 140 -13.11 0.03 -12.83
N MET A 141 -12.69 -1.14 -13.33
CA MET A 141 -13.53 -2.34 -13.33
C MET A 141 -14.00 -2.73 -11.93
N ALA A 142 -15.26 -3.16 -11.83
CA ALA A 142 -15.83 -3.63 -10.58
C ALA A 142 -15.09 -4.91 -10.11
N VAL A 143 -14.50 -4.85 -8.91
CA VAL A 143 -13.87 -6.02 -8.30
C VAL A 143 -14.97 -6.99 -7.87
N PRO A 144 -14.89 -8.28 -8.24
CA PRO A 144 -15.82 -9.29 -7.75
C PRO A 144 -15.94 -9.26 -6.22
N ARG A 145 -17.15 -9.47 -5.70
CA ARG A 145 -17.44 -9.30 -4.27
C ARG A 145 -16.57 -10.17 -3.37
N ASP A 146 -16.25 -11.38 -3.79
CA ASP A 146 -15.43 -12.32 -3.00
C ASP A 146 -13.98 -11.85 -2.87
N ILE A 147 -13.43 -11.27 -3.95
CA ILE A 147 -12.10 -10.64 -3.95
C ILE A 147 -12.14 -9.35 -3.13
N ALA A 148 -13.15 -8.50 -3.33
CA ALA A 148 -13.32 -7.28 -2.53
C ALA A 148 -13.44 -7.59 -1.02
N ALA A 149 -14.12 -8.67 -0.66
CA ALA A 149 -14.16 -9.16 0.71
C ALA A 149 -12.77 -9.61 1.21
N ALA A 150 -11.96 -10.27 0.36
CA ALA A 150 -10.57 -10.61 0.70
C ALA A 150 -9.71 -9.36 0.99
N TYR A 151 -9.85 -8.32 0.16
CA TYR A 151 -9.18 -7.02 0.35
C TYR A 151 -9.62 -6.36 1.65
N LEU A 152 -10.94 -6.31 1.90
CA LEU A 152 -11.48 -5.71 3.12
C LEU A 152 -11.04 -6.49 4.36
N LEU A 153 -11.07 -7.83 4.32
CA LEU A 153 -10.66 -8.71 5.41
C LEU A 153 -9.19 -8.48 5.79
N GLN A 154 -8.29 -8.54 4.80
CA GLN A 154 -6.86 -8.33 5.03
C GLN A 154 -6.56 -6.89 5.42
N GLY A 155 -7.07 -5.91 4.68
CA GLY A 155 -6.83 -4.48 4.94
C GLY A 155 -7.30 -4.06 6.33
N SER A 156 -8.52 -4.44 6.73
CA SER A 156 -9.04 -4.13 8.06
C SER A 156 -8.26 -4.84 9.18
N PHE A 157 -7.77 -6.06 8.96
CA PHE A 157 -6.93 -6.75 9.93
C PHE A 157 -5.54 -6.11 10.06
N TYR A 158 -4.92 -5.65 8.97
CA TYR A 158 -3.66 -4.90 9.05
C TYR A 158 -3.86 -3.57 9.79
N GLY A 159 -4.98 -2.88 9.57
CA GLY A 159 -5.37 -1.71 10.36
C GLY A 159 -5.51 -2.03 11.86
N HIS A 160 -6.20 -3.14 12.19
CA HIS A 160 -6.25 -3.65 13.57
C HIS A 160 -4.86 -4.00 14.11
N SER A 161 -3.99 -4.59 13.31
CA SER A 161 -2.64 -5.01 13.72
C SER A 161 -1.74 -3.82 14.04
N ILE A 162 -1.87 -2.71 13.31
CA ILE A 162 -1.23 -1.42 13.64
C ILE A 162 -1.71 -0.93 15.01
N TYR A 163 -3.03 -0.84 15.19
CA TYR A 163 -3.62 -0.42 16.47
C TYR A 163 -3.18 -1.33 17.63
N ALA A 164 -3.23 -2.65 17.43
CA ALA A 164 -2.83 -3.63 18.41
C ALA A 164 -1.33 -3.51 18.76
N THR A 165 -0.45 -3.33 17.78
CA THR A 165 0.99 -3.17 18.01
C THR A 165 1.30 -1.88 18.79
N LEU A 166 0.53 -0.81 18.57
CA LEU A 166 0.74 0.47 19.24
C LEU A 166 0.20 0.49 20.68
N TYR A 167 -0.97 -0.12 20.93
CA TYR A 167 -1.71 0.09 22.18
C TYR A 167 -2.01 -1.18 22.98
N MET A 168 -2.00 -2.37 22.36
CA MET A 168 -2.41 -3.62 23.03
C MET A 168 -1.23 -4.56 23.30
N ASP A 169 -0.29 -4.64 22.37
CA ASP A 169 0.83 -5.57 22.43
C ASP A 169 2.02 -4.92 23.17
N ALA A 170 2.81 -5.74 23.87
CA ALA A 170 3.99 -5.26 24.59
C ALA A 170 5.10 -4.87 23.59
N TRP A 171 5.65 -3.67 23.77
CA TRP A 171 6.72 -3.17 22.91
C TRP A 171 8.01 -3.98 23.08
N ARG A 172 8.50 -4.47 21.95
CA ARG A 172 9.76 -5.21 21.80
C ARG A 172 10.60 -4.56 20.69
N LYS A 173 11.89 -4.87 20.64
CA LYS A 173 12.83 -4.23 19.68
C LYS A 173 12.42 -4.43 18.22
N ASP A 174 11.69 -5.49 17.93
CA ASP A 174 11.18 -5.83 16.60
C ASP A 174 9.74 -5.33 16.35
N SER A 175 9.09 -4.70 17.35
CA SER A 175 7.76 -4.08 17.18
C SER A 175 7.77 -2.99 16.11
N VAL A 176 8.84 -2.19 16.01
CA VAL A 176 8.97 -1.14 14.98
C VAL A 176 8.99 -1.74 13.59
N VAL A 177 9.77 -2.80 13.39
CA VAL A 177 9.91 -3.47 12.09
C VAL A 177 8.56 -4.07 11.67
N MET A 178 7.86 -4.74 12.59
CA MET A 178 6.53 -5.27 12.35
C MET A 178 5.49 -4.18 12.06
N LEU A 179 5.54 -3.06 12.78
CA LEU A 179 4.66 -1.91 12.56
C LEU A 179 4.86 -1.31 11.17
N VAL A 180 6.11 -1.07 10.77
CA VAL A 180 6.44 -0.57 9.42
C VAL A 180 5.96 -1.57 8.37
N HIS A 181 6.16 -2.86 8.57
CA HIS A 181 5.65 -3.90 7.68
C HIS A 181 4.12 -3.83 7.54
N HIS A 182 3.38 -3.68 8.65
CA HIS A 182 1.91 -3.55 8.61
C HIS A 182 1.45 -2.28 7.89
N VAL A 183 2.16 -1.16 8.07
CA VAL A 183 1.87 0.10 7.35
C VAL A 183 2.11 -0.09 5.85
N VAL A 184 3.26 -0.65 5.45
CA VAL A 184 3.59 -0.88 4.04
C VAL A 184 2.59 -1.82 3.39
N THR A 185 2.28 -2.96 4.02
CA THR A 185 1.31 -3.93 3.49
C THR A 185 -0.09 -3.32 3.38
N LEU A 186 -0.54 -2.53 4.37
CA LEU A 186 -1.81 -1.81 4.29
C LEU A 186 -1.82 -0.81 3.12
N VAL A 187 -0.76 -0.03 2.93
CA VAL A 187 -0.62 0.90 1.80
C VAL A 187 -0.66 0.15 0.47
N LEU A 188 0.02 -1.00 0.36
CA LEU A 188 0.00 -1.81 -0.86
C LEU A 188 -1.39 -2.35 -1.18
N ILE A 189 -2.12 -2.86 -0.17
CA ILE A 189 -3.49 -3.37 -0.34
C ILE A 189 -4.43 -2.24 -0.76
N VAL A 190 -4.41 -1.11 -0.05
CA VAL A 190 -5.27 0.04 -0.35
C VAL A 190 -4.95 0.62 -1.73
N SER A 191 -3.67 0.75 -2.08
CA SER A 191 -3.27 1.24 -3.40
C SER A 191 -3.67 0.27 -4.50
N SER A 192 -3.48 -1.04 -4.30
CA SER A 192 -3.90 -2.07 -5.25
C SER A 192 -5.41 -2.04 -5.50
N TYR A 193 -6.22 -1.77 -4.47
CA TYR A 193 -7.66 -1.61 -4.64
C TYR A 193 -8.04 -0.26 -5.28
N ALA A 194 -7.30 0.81 -4.96
CA ALA A 194 -7.53 2.15 -5.50
C ALA A 194 -7.26 2.22 -7.01
N PHE A 195 -6.21 1.54 -7.50
CA PHE A 195 -5.80 1.50 -8.91
C PHE A 195 -6.39 0.32 -9.70
N ARG A 196 -7.57 -0.16 -9.29
CA ARG A 196 -8.28 -1.23 -10.00
C ARG A 196 -8.69 -0.84 -11.41
#